data_AF-A0AAU9MW08-F1
#
_entry.id   AF-A0AAU9MW08-F1
#
_cell.length_a   1.000
_cell.length_b   1.000
_cell.length_c   1.000
_cell.angle_alpha   90.00
_cell.angle_beta   90.00
_cell.angle_gamma   90.00
#
_symmetry.space_group_name_H-M   'P 1'
#
loop_
_entity.id
_entity.type
_entity.pdbx_description
1 polymer ?
#
loop_
_entity_poly.entity_id
_entity_poly.type
_entity_poly.pdbx_seq_one_letter_code
_entity_poly.pdbx_strand_id
1 'polypeptide(L)'
;MPKSLKEFARIADWCLESNPKQRPTMAEVVVSLESVLALQEKVGNKLHPSGMRIFGNKGLMSPFRSNGEKSACPLSITHLVRGWNTYRNYNEGKSKLKSEMISHQEKLVNQLKQTYDDSQLVKIAKGQKHIKVLEESLGLVSKKLTEEKNRIVKDRTQQYHEKNMEDDAL
;
A
#
# COMPACT_ATOMS: atom_id res chain seq x y z
N MET A 1 15.64 -12.99 36.32
CA MET A 1 16.00 -11.93 35.36
C MET A 1 16.56 -10.73 36.12
N PRO A 2 17.77 -10.25 35.80
CA PRO A 2 18.30 -9.04 36.44
C PRO A 2 17.37 -7.86 36.18
N LYS A 3 17.12 -7.04 37.22
CA LYS A 3 16.16 -5.93 37.16
C LYS A 3 16.46 -4.97 36.00
N SER A 4 17.74 -4.74 35.71
CA SER A 4 18.21 -3.92 34.59
C SER A 4 17.76 -4.45 33.22
N LEU A 5 17.81 -5.77 33.00
CA LEU A 5 17.38 -6.36 31.73
C LEU A 5 15.89 -6.16 31.46
N LYS A 6 15.06 -6.20 32.52
CA LYS A 6 13.62 -5.94 32.39
C LYS A 6 13.35 -4.50 31.99
N GLU A 7 14.10 -3.54 32.54
CA GLU A 7 13.95 -2.13 32.17
C GLU A 7 14.51 -1.84 30.77
N PHE A 8 15.62 -2.48 30.37
CA PHE A 8 16.11 -2.37 28.98
C PHE A 8 15.08 -2.84 27.95
N ALA A 9 14.43 -3.98 28.21
CA ALA A 9 13.39 -4.49 27.33
C ALA A 9 12.21 -3.50 27.22
N ARG A 10 11.78 -2.91 28.35
CA ARG A 10 10.72 -1.90 28.35
C ARG A 10 11.09 -0.64 27.57
N ILE A 11 12.32 -0.15 27.72
CA ILE A 11 12.81 1.02 26.97
C ILE A 11 12.84 0.70 25.47
N ALA A 12 13.30 -0.50 25.09
CA ALA A 12 13.31 -0.95 23.70
C ALA A 12 11.89 -1.05 23.11
N ASP A 13 10.94 -1.64 23.86
CA ASP A 13 9.53 -1.71 23.45
C ASP A 13 8.93 -0.31 23.28
N TRP A 14 9.23 0.61 24.20
CA TRP A 14 8.75 2.00 24.13
C TRP A 14 9.28 2.75 22.89
N CYS A 15 10.53 2.49 22.48
CA CYS A 15 11.12 3.06 21.26
C CYS A 15 10.48 2.52 19.98
N LEU A 16 9.93 1.31 20.02
CA LEU A 16 9.33 0.61 18.88
C LEU A 16 7.82 0.84 18.75
N GLU A 17 7.24 1.71 19.58
CA GLU A 17 5.80 2.00 19.58
C GLU A 17 5.29 2.35 18.17
N SER A 18 4.12 1.82 17.80
CA SER A 18 3.60 2.00 16.44
C SER A 18 3.16 3.44 16.19
N ASN A 19 2.69 4.11 17.25
CA ASN A 19 2.27 5.51 17.20
C ASN A 19 3.48 6.44 17.43
N PRO A 20 3.87 7.28 16.45
CA PRO A 20 5.03 8.15 16.57
C PRO A 20 4.88 9.21 17.67
N LYS A 21 3.66 9.58 18.06
CA LYS A 21 3.42 10.55 19.15
C LYS A 21 3.66 9.97 20.55
N GLN A 22 3.70 8.65 20.67
CA GLN A 22 3.93 7.94 21.93
C GLN A 22 5.38 7.46 22.09
N ARG A 23 6.18 7.58 21.03
CA ARG A 23 7.60 7.25 21.09
C ARG A 23 8.34 8.25 21.97
N PRO A 24 9.32 7.77 22.75
CA PRO A 24 10.13 8.64 23.57
C PRO A 24 10.99 9.56 22.71
N THR A 25 11.26 10.74 23.23
CA THR A 25 12.31 11.62 22.73
C THR A 25 13.66 11.02 23.08
N MET A 26 14.69 11.27 22.26
CA MET A 26 16.04 10.75 22.53
C MET A 26 16.56 11.15 23.92
N ALA A 27 16.19 12.33 24.42
CA ALA A 27 16.52 12.76 25.77
C ALA A 27 15.91 11.85 26.86
N GLU A 28 14.65 11.46 26.71
CA GLU A 28 13.95 10.57 27.65
C GLU A 28 14.55 9.16 27.63
N VAL A 29 14.96 8.68 26.45
CA VAL A 29 15.67 7.40 26.30
C VAL A 29 17.01 7.42 27.03
N VAL A 30 17.81 8.48 26.84
CA VAL A 30 19.12 8.60 27.49
C VAL A 30 18.98 8.64 29.02
N VAL A 31 18.07 9.47 29.55
CA VAL A 31 17.79 9.55 30.99
C VAL A 31 17.32 8.19 31.54
N SER A 32 16.46 7.49 30.80
CA SER A 32 15.99 6.16 31.19
C SER A 32 17.14 5.14 31.22
N LEU A 33 18.02 5.15 30.22
CA LEU A 33 19.18 4.25 30.16
C LEU A 33 20.20 4.53 31.27
N GLU A 34 20.46 5.80 31.60
CA GLU A 34 21.33 6.18 32.71
C GLU A 34 20.82 5.62 34.04
N SER A 35 19.51 5.69 34.27
CA SER A 35 18.88 5.09 35.47
C SER A 35 19.09 3.58 35.55
N VAL A 36 19.04 2.87 34.41
CA VAL A 36 19.22 1.43 34.33
C VAL A 36 20.69 1.03 34.53
N LEU A 37 21.63 1.85 34.03
CA LEU A 37 23.07 1.67 34.26
C LEU A 37 23.44 1.88 35.73
N ALA A 38 22.86 2.88 36.41
CA ALA A 38 23.05 3.09 37.85
C ALA A 38 22.58 1.88 38.69
N LEU A 39 21.56 1.14 38.22
CA LEU A 39 21.13 -0.11 38.85
C LEU A 39 22.15 -1.25 38.69
N GLN A 40 22.98 -1.21 37.65
CA GLN A 40 24.05 -2.21 37.43
C GLN A 40 25.27 -1.92 38.32
N GLU A 41 25.64 -0.66 38.54
CA GLU A 41 26.75 -0.28 39.43
C GLU A 41 26.53 -0.74 40.88
N LYS A 42 25.29 -0.76 41.35
CA LYS A 42 24.95 -1.22 42.70
C LYS A 42 25.16 -2.73 42.92
N VAL A 43 25.32 -3.51 41.84
CA VAL A 43 25.54 -4.96 41.87
C VAL A 43 27.01 -5.32 41.54
N GLY A 44 27.77 -4.40 40.95
CA GLY A 44 29.16 -4.58 40.52
C GLY A 44 30.19 -4.71 41.66
N ASN A 45 29.81 -4.51 42.92
CA ASN A 45 30.77 -4.48 44.05
C ASN A 45 31.02 -5.85 44.72
N LYS A 46 30.50 -6.97 44.19
CA LYS A 46 30.70 -8.33 44.77
C LYS A 46 30.97 -9.43 43.74
N LEU A 47 31.86 -9.22 42.76
CA LEU A 47 32.33 -10.35 41.95
C LEU A 47 33.83 -10.21 41.65
N HIS A 48 34.63 -10.73 42.58
CA HIS A 48 36.03 -11.07 42.36
C HIS A 48 36.07 -12.43 41.62
N PRO A 49 36.61 -12.54 40.39
CA PRO A 49 36.68 -13.81 39.70
C PRO A 49 38.05 -14.46 39.95
N SER A 50 38.15 -15.22 41.04
CA SER A 50 39.12 -16.31 41.13
C SER A 50 38.57 -17.54 40.40
N GLY A 51 39.26 -17.94 39.33
CA GLY A 51 39.26 -19.31 38.83
C GLY A 51 38.27 -19.65 37.71
N MET A 52 38.75 -19.75 36.48
CA MET A 52 38.22 -20.72 35.51
C MET A 52 39.28 -21.07 34.45
N ARG A 53 39.83 -22.29 34.51
CA ARG A 53 40.72 -22.91 33.51
C ARG A 53 39.94 -23.87 32.59
N ILE A 54 40.03 -23.61 31.29
CA ILE A 54 40.31 -24.51 30.13
C ILE A 54 39.75 -25.94 30.16
N PHE A 55 38.93 -26.33 29.16
CA PHE A 55 39.17 -27.45 28.22
C PHE A 55 38.31 -27.25 26.95
N GLY A 56 38.92 -27.46 25.79
CA GLY A 56 38.59 -26.76 24.56
C GLY A 56 37.40 -27.25 23.75
N ASN A 57 36.82 -26.33 23.00
CA ASN A 57 36.25 -26.61 21.68
C ASN A 57 36.24 -25.30 20.86
N LYS A 58 36.54 -25.40 19.56
CA LYS A 58 36.62 -24.26 18.65
C LYS A 58 35.22 -23.87 18.21
N GLY A 59 34.86 -22.59 18.37
CA GLY A 59 33.69 -22.00 17.69
C GLY A 59 32.57 -21.51 18.60
N LEU A 60 32.79 -20.38 19.29
CA LEU A 60 31.88 -19.23 19.37
C LEU A 60 32.67 -18.11 20.05
N MET A 61 33.10 -17.09 19.31
CA MET A 61 33.63 -15.88 19.93
C MET A 61 32.47 -15.16 20.60
N SER A 62 32.25 -15.39 21.89
CA SER A 62 31.60 -14.39 22.73
C SER A 62 32.59 -13.22 22.87
N PRO A 63 32.17 -11.95 22.74
CA PRO A 63 33.10 -10.83 22.87
C PRO A 63 33.40 -10.48 24.33
N PHE A 64 33.03 -11.31 25.31
CA PHE A 64 33.24 -11.02 26.72
C PHE A 64 34.33 -11.90 27.30
N ARG A 65 35.58 -11.51 27.03
CA ARG A 65 36.72 -11.82 27.89
C ARG A 65 37.52 -10.53 28.06
N SER A 66 37.21 -9.75 29.09
CA SER A 66 38.11 -8.71 29.56
C SER A 66 39.25 -9.40 30.31
N ASN A 67 40.41 -9.48 29.65
CA ASN A 67 41.65 -9.61 30.40
C ASN A 67 42.09 -8.20 30.76
N GLY A 68 42.34 -8.00 32.05
CA GLY A 68 42.64 -6.71 32.63
C GLY A 68 43.94 -6.15 32.09
N GLU A 69 43.80 -5.12 31.26
CA GLU A 69 44.77 -4.04 31.19
C GLU A 69 44.00 -2.76 31.43
N LYS A 70 44.49 -1.95 32.37
CA LYS A 70 44.01 -0.59 32.58
C LYS A 70 44.39 0.24 31.35
N SER A 71 43.65 0.12 30.26
CA SER A 71 43.74 1.05 29.14
C SER A 71 42.41 1.78 29.06
N ALA A 72 42.39 2.99 29.61
CA ALA A 72 41.42 3.99 29.21
C ALA A 72 41.45 4.06 27.67
N CYS A 73 40.36 3.69 27.02
CA CYS A 73 39.98 4.25 25.73
C CYS A 73 38.48 4.02 25.48
N PRO A 74 37.79 5.03 24.94
CA PRO A 74 36.35 5.22 25.07
C PRO A 74 35.62 4.30 24.11
N LEU A 75 34.30 4.14 24.29
CA LEU A 75 33.42 3.80 23.17
C LEU A 75 33.62 4.87 22.09
N SER A 76 34.64 4.71 21.24
CA SER A 76 35.02 5.68 20.24
C SER A 76 33.82 5.85 19.33
N ILE A 77 33.44 7.11 19.09
CA ILE A 77 32.35 7.52 18.20
C ILE A 77 32.40 6.71 16.88
N THR A 78 33.58 6.33 16.43
CA THR A 78 33.81 5.43 15.28
C THR A 78 33.08 4.08 15.36
N HIS A 79 33.06 3.41 16.52
CA HIS A 79 32.39 2.11 16.70
C HIS A 79 30.87 2.25 16.73
N LEU A 80 30.34 3.33 17.33
CA LEU A 80 28.92 3.66 17.30
C LEU A 80 28.46 4.02 15.89
N VAL A 81 29.23 4.85 15.17
CA VAL A 81 28.98 5.22 13.76
C VAL A 81 29.05 3.97 12.86
N ARG A 82 29.99 3.06 13.10
CA ARG A 82 30.08 1.80 12.35
C ARG A 82 28.85 0.93 12.58
N GLY A 83 28.40 0.79 13.82
CA GLY A 83 27.16 0.09 14.18
C GLY A 83 25.92 0.71 13.52
N TRP A 84 25.79 2.03 13.57
CA TRP A 84 24.73 2.79 12.90
C TRP A 84 24.74 2.61 11.39
N ASN A 85 25.92 2.59 10.76
CA ASN A 85 26.05 2.38 9.32
C ASN A 85 25.63 0.97 8.90
N THR A 86 25.98 -0.06 9.68
CA THR A 86 25.47 -1.43 9.44
C THR A 86 23.95 -1.51 9.60
N TYR A 87 23.37 -0.86 10.62
CA TYR A 87 21.92 -0.83 10.82
C TYR A 87 21.19 -0.09 9.70
N ARG A 88 21.75 1.06 9.27
CA ARG A 88 21.24 1.85 8.15
C ARG A 88 21.26 1.05 6.85
N ASN A 89 22.38 0.42 6.52
CA ASN A 89 22.55 -0.37 5.29
C ASN A 89 21.63 -1.61 5.26
N TYR A 90 21.47 -2.30 6.40
CA TYR A 90 20.50 -3.39 6.56
C TYR A 90 19.05 -2.92 6.31
N ASN A 91 18.66 -1.78 6.89
CA ASN A 91 17.34 -1.21 6.65
C ASN A 91 17.15 -0.64 5.24
N GLU A 92 18.22 -0.21 4.58
CA GLU A 92 18.22 0.29 3.21
C GLU A 92 18.01 -0.85 2.20
N GLY A 93 18.62 -2.02 2.44
CA GLY A 93 18.30 -3.24 1.69
C GLY A 93 16.84 -3.69 1.89
N LYS A 94 16.32 -3.58 3.12
CA LYS A 94 14.93 -3.92 3.45
C LYS A 94 13.92 -2.91 2.89
N SER A 95 14.27 -1.62 2.85
CA SER A 95 13.43 -0.58 2.27
C SER A 95 13.38 -0.68 0.76
N LYS A 96 14.49 -1.07 0.10
CA LYS A 96 14.55 -1.34 -1.34
C LYS A 96 13.68 -2.53 -1.75
N LEU A 97 13.77 -3.65 -1.05
CA LEU A 97 12.87 -4.78 -1.31
C LEU A 97 11.40 -4.41 -1.08
N LYS A 98 11.12 -3.58 -0.07
CA LYS A 98 9.78 -3.10 0.23
C LYS A 98 9.26 -2.14 -0.85
N SER A 99 10.08 -1.23 -1.35
CA SER A 99 9.68 -0.30 -2.42
C SER A 99 9.52 -1.01 -3.77
N GLU A 100 10.38 -1.97 -4.09
CA GLU A 100 10.23 -2.83 -5.28
C GLU A 100 8.95 -3.66 -5.22
N MET A 101 8.62 -4.25 -4.07
CA MET A 101 7.38 -5.00 -3.87
C MET A 101 6.14 -4.09 -3.97
N ILE A 102 6.19 -2.87 -3.41
CA ILE A 102 5.12 -1.86 -3.54
C ILE A 102 4.96 -1.45 -5.02
N SER A 103 6.06 -1.17 -5.72
CA SER A 103 6.04 -0.81 -7.14
C SER A 103 5.49 -1.94 -8.01
N HIS A 104 5.86 -3.18 -7.73
CA HIS A 104 5.33 -4.34 -8.43
C HIS A 104 3.83 -4.50 -8.18
N GLN A 105 3.37 -4.32 -6.94
CA GLN A 105 1.93 -4.32 -6.63
C GLN A 105 1.20 -3.20 -7.37
N GLU A 106 1.74 -1.99 -7.38
CA GLU A 106 1.15 -0.85 -8.09
C GLU A 106 1.06 -1.10 -9.61
N LYS A 107 2.09 -1.71 -10.20
CA LYS A 107 2.07 -2.12 -11.61
C LYS A 107 0.96 -3.14 -11.89
N LEU A 108 0.79 -4.15 -11.03
CA LEU A 108 -0.28 -5.15 -11.19
C LEU A 108 -1.67 -4.52 -11.05
N VAL A 109 -1.84 -3.59 -10.10
CA VAL A 109 -3.09 -2.84 -9.92
C VAL A 109 -3.41 -2.01 -11.16
N ASN A 110 -2.42 -1.31 -11.72
CA ASN A 110 -2.60 -0.50 -12.92
C ASN A 110 -2.96 -1.36 -14.16
N GLN A 111 -2.33 -2.53 -14.31
CA GLN A 111 -2.69 -3.48 -15.37
C GLN A 111 -4.13 -3.97 -15.22
N LEU A 112 -4.55 -4.36 -14.02
CA LEU A 112 -5.92 -4.83 -13.76
C LEU A 112 -6.94 -3.73 -14.10
N LYS A 113 -6.67 -2.50 -13.68
CA LYS A 113 -7.53 -1.35 -13.98
C LYS A 113 -7.66 -1.12 -15.49
N GLN A 114 -6.55 -1.14 -16.22
CA GLN A 114 -6.53 -1.03 -17.68
C GLN A 114 -7.40 -2.12 -18.34
N THR A 115 -7.23 -3.39 -17.95
CA THR A 115 -8.01 -4.50 -18.52
C THR A 115 -9.50 -4.39 -18.25
N TYR A 116 -9.87 -3.85 -17.08
CA TYR A 116 -11.26 -3.61 -16.73
C TYR A 116 -11.86 -2.48 -17.60
N ASP A 117 -11.16 -1.36 -17.69
CA ASP A 117 -11.59 -0.20 -18.49
C ASP A 117 -11.76 -0.60 -19.97
N ASP A 118 -10.81 -1.34 -20.54
CA ASP A 118 -10.87 -1.84 -21.92
C ASP A 118 -12.09 -2.76 -22.15
N SER A 119 -12.37 -3.68 -21.21
CA SER A 119 -13.56 -4.55 -21.26
C SER A 119 -14.87 -3.75 -21.19
N GLN A 120 -14.92 -2.70 -20.38
CA GLN A 120 -16.11 -1.84 -20.27
C GLN A 120 -16.33 -1.00 -21.53
N LEU A 121 -15.25 -0.47 -22.14
CA LEU A 121 -15.33 0.26 -23.40
C LEU A 121 -15.89 -0.61 -24.54
N VAL A 122 -15.50 -1.88 -24.61
CA VAL A 122 -16.05 -2.83 -25.60
C VAL A 122 -17.56 -3.03 -25.44
N LYS A 123 -18.05 -3.15 -24.19
CA LYS A 123 -19.50 -3.29 -23.92
C LYS A 123 -20.27 -2.03 -24.34
N ILE A 124 -19.75 -0.86 -24.01
CA ILE A 124 -20.35 0.43 -24.38
C ILE A 124 -20.40 0.59 -25.90
N ALA A 125 -19.28 0.34 -26.60
CA ALA A 125 -19.20 0.45 -28.05
C ALA A 125 -20.16 -0.53 -28.77
N LYS A 126 -20.32 -1.75 -28.24
CA LYS A 126 -21.31 -2.70 -28.74
C LYS A 126 -22.74 -2.18 -28.54
N GLY A 127 -23.05 -1.65 -27.36
CA GLY A 127 -24.35 -1.02 -27.07
C GLY A 127 -24.67 0.14 -28.01
N GLN A 128 -23.70 1.04 -28.23
CA GLN A 128 -23.85 2.19 -29.14
C GLN A 128 -24.17 1.78 -30.58
N LYS A 129 -23.51 0.73 -31.10
CA LYS A 129 -23.81 0.20 -32.44
C LYS A 129 -25.25 -0.29 -32.55
N HIS A 130 -25.74 -1.01 -31.53
CA HIS A 130 -27.13 -1.48 -31.52
C HIS A 130 -28.13 -0.33 -31.43
N ILE A 131 -27.85 0.68 -30.60
CA ILE A 131 -28.71 1.88 -30.48
C ILE A 131 -28.81 2.62 -31.81
N LYS A 132 -27.68 2.83 -32.49
CA LYS A 132 -27.65 3.53 -33.79
C LYS A 132 -28.49 2.81 -34.86
N VAL A 133 -28.40 1.48 -34.93
CA VAL A 133 -29.22 0.67 -35.86
C VAL A 133 -30.72 0.80 -35.54
N LEU A 134 -31.08 0.88 -34.26
CA LEU A 134 -32.47 1.07 -33.84
C LEU A 134 -32.99 2.46 -34.21
N GLU A 135 -32.17 3.51 -34.05
CA GLU A 135 -32.53 4.88 -34.44
C GLU A 135 -32.76 5.03 -35.94
N GLU A 136 -31.87 4.45 -36.76
CA GLU A 136 -32.02 4.44 -38.23
C GLU A 136 -33.29 3.69 -38.66
N SER A 137 -33.57 2.55 -38.02
CA SER A 137 -34.79 1.78 -38.27
C SER A 137 -36.06 2.55 -37.87
N LEU A 138 -36.03 3.20 -36.71
CA LEU A 138 -37.14 4.02 -36.20
C LEU A 138 -37.43 5.22 -37.11
N GLY A 139 -36.38 5.88 -37.61
CA GLY A 139 -36.50 6.97 -38.57
C GLY A 139 -37.15 6.53 -39.88
N LEU A 140 -36.73 5.37 -40.42
CA LEU A 140 -37.32 4.80 -41.63
C LEU A 140 -38.81 4.47 -41.45
N VAL A 141 -39.16 3.80 -40.34
CA VAL A 141 -40.55 3.43 -40.04
C VAL A 141 -41.43 4.68 -39.88
N SER A 142 -40.94 5.71 -39.18
CA SER A 142 -41.67 6.96 -39.01
C SER A 142 -41.94 7.64 -40.35
N LYS A 143 -40.93 7.71 -41.23
CA LYS A 143 -41.09 8.27 -42.57
C LYS A 143 -42.11 7.50 -43.40
N LYS A 144 -42.02 6.16 -43.42
CA LYS A 144 -43.00 5.32 -44.14
C LYS A 144 -44.42 5.51 -43.60
N LEU A 145 -44.56 5.62 -42.29
CA LEU A 145 -45.87 5.88 -41.67
C LEU A 145 -46.44 7.22 -42.12
N THR A 146 -45.64 8.29 -42.19
CA THR A 146 -46.08 9.60 -42.68
C THR A 146 -46.49 9.55 -44.16
N GLU A 147 -45.70 8.91 -45.00
CA GLU A 147 -46.02 8.74 -46.43
C GLU A 147 -47.33 7.98 -46.63
N GLU A 148 -47.51 6.88 -45.90
CA GLU A 148 -48.73 6.06 -45.98
C GLU A 148 -49.96 6.82 -45.47
N LYS A 149 -49.80 7.58 -44.38
CA LYS A 149 -50.89 8.41 -43.85
C LYS A 149 -51.32 9.48 -44.85
N ASN A 150 -50.37 10.11 -45.54
CA ASN A 150 -50.65 11.09 -46.59
C ASN A 150 -51.33 10.45 -47.81
N ARG A 151 -50.93 9.24 -48.21
CA ARG A 151 -51.61 8.46 -49.26
C ARG A 151 -53.07 8.19 -48.90
N ILE A 152 -53.32 7.67 -47.71
CA ILE A 152 -54.68 7.36 -47.24
C ILE A 152 -55.57 8.61 -47.22
N VAL A 153 -55.05 9.74 -46.76
CA VAL A 153 -55.80 11.01 -46.76
C VAL A 153 -56.17 11.40 -48.19
N LYS A 154 -55.22 11.32 -49.12
CA LYS A 154 -55.46 11.66 -50.53
C LYS A 154 -56.54 10.76 -51.15
N ASP A 155 -56.42 9.44 -50.98
CA ASP A 155 -57.40 8.48 -51.52
C ASP A 155 -58.80 8.72 -50.95
N ARG A 156 -58.91 8.98 -49.63
CA ARG A 156 -60.19 9.32 -49.01
C ARG A 156 -60.78 10.60 -49.59
N THR A 157 -59.98 11.67 -49.71
CA THR A 157 -60.44 12.94 -50.27
C THR A 157 -60.94 12.76 -51.71
N GLN A 158 -60.22 12.01 -52.54
CA GLN A 158 -60.62 11.73 -53.92
C GLN A 158 -61.95 10.96 -53.96
N GLN A 159 -62.10 9.92 -53.15
CA GLN A 159 -63.34 9.13 -53.09
C GLN A 159 -64.56 9.95 -52.64
N TYR A 160 -64.37 10.94 -51.76
CA TYR A 160 -65.45 11.88 -51.41
C TYR A 160 -65.83 12.80 -52.58
N HIS A 161 -64.86 13.27 -53.38
CA HIS A 161 -65.15 14.12 -54.53
C HIS A 161 -65.89 13.35 -55.64
N GLU A 162 -65.53 12.08 -55.86
CA GLU A 162 -66.19 11.22 -56.84
C GLU A 162 -67.64 10.92 -56.45
N LYS A 163 -67.93 10.60 -55.18
CA LYS A 163 -69.31 10.36 -54.70
C LYS A 163 -70.21 11.58 -54.83
N ASN A 164 -69.73 12.77 -54.47
CA ASN A 164 -70.52 13.99 -54.59
C ASN A 164 -70.88 14.30 -56.06
N MET A 165 -70.04 13.89 -57.03
CA MET A 165 -70.32 14.06 -58.47
C MET A 165 -71.32 13.02 -59.02
N GLU A 166 -71.43 11.84 -58.39
CA GLU A 166 -72.44 10.83 -58.73
C GLU A 166 -73.82 11.18 -58.14
N ASP A 167 -73.86 11.72 -56.91
CA ASP A 167 -75.11 12.14 -56.25
C ASP A 167 -75.77 13.35 -56.93
N ASP A 168 -74.98 14.26 -57.53
CA ASP A 168 -75.48 15.43 -58.28
C ASP A 168 -75.93 15.09 -59.72
N ALA A 169 -75.64 13.89 -60.22
CA ALA A 169 -75.97 13.43 -61.57
C ALA A 169 -77.26 12.58 -61.66
N LEU A 170 -77.95 12.39 -60.53
CA LEU A 170 -79.15 11.57 -60.34
C LEU A 170 -80.37 12.43 -59.99
#